data_AF-A0A9P6E0J3-F1
#
_entry.id   AF-A0A9P6E0J3-F1
#
_cell.length_a   1.000
_cell.length_b   1.000
_cell.length_c   1.000
_cell.angle_alpha   90.00
_cell.angle_beta   90.00
_cell.angle_gamma   90.00
#
_symmetry.space_group_name_H-M   'P 1'
#
loop_
_entity.id
_entity.type
_entity.pdbx_description
1 polymer ?
#
loop_
_entity_poly.entity_id
_entity_poly.type
_entity_poly.pdbx_seq_one_letter_code
_entity_poly.pdbx_strand_id
1 'polypeptide(L)'
;LLYNQPDFVNVKSLLEILCETRGYEVIFLPKFHPELNFIEMCWGFAKWVYCQFPHSSEFNILEKNVLTALGSIPLLSMFSNRSMWFMDGYRKGLNSSEAAWAMKKYHRHHCLPPSMALDIEREQEKAIS
;
A
#
# COMPACT_ATOMS: atom_id res chain seq x y z
N LEU A 1 17.51 9.14 -19.80
CA LEU A 1 18.58 10.15 -19.63
C LEU A 1 18.08 11.60 -19.66
N LEU A 2 16.98 11.94 -20.37
CA LEU A 2 16.38 13.30 -20.30
C LEU A 2 15.67 13.63 -18.97
N TYR A 3 15.02 12.66 -18.33
CA TYR A 3 14.20 12.89 -17.12
C TYR A 3 14.97 13.37 -15.89
N ASN A 4 16.29 13.20 -15.86
CA ASN A 4 17.15 13.61 -14.74
C ASN A 4 17.82 14.98 -14.99
N GLN A 5 17.52 15.64 -16.11
CA GLN A 5 18.05 16.97 -16.39
C GLN A 5 17.32 18.01 -15.52
N PRO A 6 18.02 19.00 -14.97
CA PRO A 6 17.46 19.96 -14.02
C PRO A 6 16.26 20.74 -14.58
N ASP A 7 16.26 21.01 -15.89
CA ASP A 7 15.19 21.72 -16.59
C ASP A 7 13.86 20.94 -16.63
N PHE A 8 13.90 19.61 -16.47
CA PHE A 8 12.71 18.74 -16.45
C PHE A 8 12.29 18.36 -15.03
N VAL A 9 13.22 18.33 -14.07
CA VAL A 9 12.95 17.96 -12.68
C VAL A 9 12.21 19.08 -11.93
N ASN A 10 12.45 20.34 -12.30
CA ASN A 10 11.89 21.50 -11.60
C ASN A 10 10.57 22.03 -12.19
N VAL A 11 10.04 21.40 -13.23
CA VAL A 11 8.79 21.84 -13.88
C VAL A 11 7.62 21.02 -13.34
N LYS A 12 6.63 21.70 -12.74
CA LYS A 12 5.39 21.06 -12.32
C LYS A 12 4.68 20.43 -13.51
N SER A 13 4.21 19.20 -13.34
CA SER A 13 3.39 18.53 -14.34
C SER A 13 2.05 19.24 -14.54
N LEU A 14 1.42 19.03 -15.70
CA LEU A 14 0.08 19.55 -15.97
C LEU A 14 -0.94 19.06 -14.92
N LEU A 15 -0.77 17.83 -14.43
CA LEU A 15 -1.62 17.26 -13.39
C LEU A 15 -1.50 18.04 -12.07
N GLU A 16 -0.28 18.34 -11.65
CA GLU A 16 -0.02 19.15 -10.45
C GLU A 16 -0.67 20.53 -10.58
N ILE A 17 -0.47 21.22 -11.70
CA ILE A 17 -1.04 22.56 -11.93
C ILE A 17 -2.58 22.51 -11.85
N LEU A 18 -3.20 21.52 -12.48
CA LEU A 18 -4.66 21.35 -12.46
C LEU A 18 -5.20 21.06 -11.06
N CYS A 19 -4.51 20.21 -10.29
CA CYS A 19 -4.87 19.90 -8.92
C CYS A 19 -4.70 21.11 -8.00
N GLU A 20 -3.58 21.82 -8.10
CA GLU A 20 -3.29 23.03 -7.31
C GLU A 20 -4.31 24.14 -7.60
N THR A 21 -4.68 24.34 -8.86
CA THR A 21 -5.72 25.31 -9.26
C THR A 21 -7.07 25.02 -8.60
N ARG A 22 -7.34 23.76 -8.26
CA ARG A 22 -8.54 23.30 -7.55
C ARG A 22 -8.33 23.21 -6.03
N GLY A 23 -7.16 23.57 -5.51
CA GLY A 23 -6.84 23.52 -4.08
C GLY A 23 -6.44 22.15 -3.55
N TYR A 24 -6.03 21.21 -4.42
CA TYR A 24 -5.57 19.88 -4.03
C TYR A 24 -4.05 19.74 -4.16
N GLU A 25 -3.43 19.14 -3.13
CA GLU A 25 -2.03 18.72 -3.16
C GLU A 25 -1.91 17.35 -3.82
N VAL A 26 -0.95 17.21 -4.74
CA VAL A 26 -0.66 15.92 -5.41
C VAL A 26 0.46 15.20 -4.67
N ILE A 27 0.18 13.98 -4.22
CA ILE A 27 1.17 13.11 -3.59
C ILE A 27 1.64 12.10 -4.63
N PHE A 28 2.94 12.13 -4.97
CA PHE A 28 3.55 11.12 -5.82
C PHE A 28 4.04 9.94 -4.98
N LEU A 29 3.57 8.75 -5.33
CA LEU A 29 3.97 7.52 -4.65
C LEU A 29 5.19 6.89 -5.36
N PRO A 30 6.08 6.22 -4.61
CA PRO A 30 7.21 5.50 -5.20
C PRO A 30 6.75 4.44 -6.20
N LYS A 31 7.46 4.33 -7.33
CA LYS A 31 7.18 3.29 -8.34
C LYS A 31 7.54 1.91 -7.78
N PHE A 32 6.77 0.90 -8.17
CA PHE A 32 6.96 -0.51 -7.76
C PHE A 32 6.79 -0.80 -6.26
N HIS A 33 6.11 0.09 -5.53
CA HIS A 33 5.79 -0.07 -4.12
C HIS A 33 4.27 -0.01 -3.88
N PRO A 34 3.48 -0.97 -4.39
CA PRO A 34 2.02 -0.97 -4.25
C PRO A 34 1.55 -0.97 -2.78
N GLU A 35 2.34 -1.50 -1.85
CA GLU A 35 2.10 -1.46 -0.41
C GLU A 35 2.11 -0.04 0.19
N LEU A 36 2.71 0.92 -0.50
CA LEU A 36 2.68 2.34 -0.11
C LEU A 36 1.45 3.08 -0.66
N ASN A 37 0.71 2.45 -1.58
CA ASN A 37 -0.54 2.96 -2.11
C ASN A 37 -1.72 2.30 -1.41
N PHE A 38 -2.25 2.94 -0.36
CA PHE A 38 -3.31 2.32 0.47
C PHE A 38 -4.58 1.96 -0.33
N ILE A 39 -4.85 2.59 -1.47
CA ILE A 39 -5.99 2.22 -2.33
C ILE A 39 -5.86 0.79 -2.88
N GLU A 40 -4.64 0.29 -3.11
CA GLU A 40 -4.39 -1.09 -3.54
C GLU A 40 -4.85 -2.08 -2.47
N MET A 41 -4.70 -1.73 -1.19
CA MET A 41 -5.20 -2.55 -0.09
C MET A 41 -6.73 -2.52 -0.01
N CYS A 42 -7.35 -1.36 -0.27
CA CYS A 42 -8.80 -1.25 -0.38
C CYS A 42 -9.34 -2.15 -1.50
N TRP A 43 -8.72 -2.11 -2.68
CA TRP A 43 -9.08 -2.98 -3.81
C TRP A 43 -8.84 -4.45 -3.50
N GLY A 44 -7.73 -4.79 -2.85
CA GLY A 44 -7.43 -6.14 -2.40
C GLY A 44 -8.50 -6.69 -1.45
N PHE A 45 -8.95 -5.87 -0.49
CA PHE A 45 -10.03 -6.25 0.43
C PHE A 45 -11.37 -6.43 -0.30
N ALA A 46 -11.77 -5.46 -1.12
CA ALA A 46 -13.01 -5.55 -1.89
C ALA A 46 -13.01 -6.77 -2.82
N LYS A 47 -11.89 -7.05 -3.49
CA LYS A 47 -11.74 -8.25 -4.33
C LYS A 47 -11.87 -9.54 -3.51
N TRP A 48 -11.27 -9.59 -2.33
CA TRP A 48 -11.41 -10.75 -1.43
C TRP A 48 -12.85 -10.99 -1.02
N VAL A 49 -13.60 -9.93 -0.66
CA VAL A 49 -15.04 -10.02 -0.36
C VAL A 49 -15.83 -10.46 -1.58
N TYR A 50 -15.52 -9.87 -2.75
CA TYR A 50 -16.19 -10.22 -3.99
C TYR A 50 -16.04 -11.71 -4.33
N CYS A 51 -14.86 -12.28 -4.11
CA CYS A 51 -14.61 -13.72 -4.31
C CYS A 51 -15.42 -14.64 -3.38
N GLN A 52 -16.06 -14.12 -2.34
CA GLN A 52 -16.97 -14.90 -1.47
C GLN A 52 -18.39 -14.99 -2.04
N PHE A 53 -18.76 -14.15 -3.02
CA PHE A 53 -20.07 -14.22 -3.64
C PHE A 53 -20.18 -15.43 -4.58
N PRO A 54 -21.39 -15.98 -4.77
CA PRO A 54 -21.64 -17.01 -5.77
C PRO A 54 -21.24 -16.52 -7.18
N HIS A 55 -20.74 -17.45 -7.99
CA HIS A 55 -20.46 -17.17 -9.39
C HIS A 55 -21.76 -16.82 -10.14
N SER A 56 -21.69 -15.81 -11.00
CA SER A 56 -22.78 -15.39 -11.88
C SER A 56 -22.21 -14.90 -13.20
N SER A 57 -22.99 -15.01 -14.27
CA SER A 57 -22.71 -14.41 -15.58
C SER A 57 -23.60 -13.20 -15.87
N GLU A 58 -24.56 -12.89 -15.00
CA GLU A 58 -25.50 -11.79 -15.19
C GLU A 58 -24.90 -10.45 -14.73
N PHE A 59 -24.81 -9.49 -15.64
CA PHE A 59 -24.22 -8.18 -15.37
C PHE A 59 -24.80 -7.48 -14.13
N ASN A 60 -26.13 -7.47 -13.99
CA ASN A 60 -26.80 -6.82 -12.85
C ASN A 60 -26.39 -7.45 -11.50
N ILE A 61 -26.16 -8.77 -11.48
CA ILE A 61 -25.69 -9.47 -10.29
C ILE A 61 -24.22 -9.11 -10.02
N LEU A 62 -23.38 -9.09 -11.06
CA LEU A 62 -21.97 -8.72 -10.95
C LEU A 62 -21.80 -7.28 -10.43
N GLU A 63 -22.55 -6.32 -10.98
CA GLU A 63 -22.54 -4.92 -10.55
C GLU A 63 -22.96 -4.80 -9.07
N LYS A 64 -24.07 -5.44 -8.69
CA LYS A 64 -24.53 -5.44 -7.30
C LYS A 64 -23.50 -6.04 -6.35
N ASN A 65 -22.83 -7.12 -6.75
CA ASN A 65 -21.77 -7.76 -5.97
C ASN A 65 -20.55 -6.85 -5.82
N VAL A 66 -20.14 -6.15 -6.89
CA VAL A 66 -19.04 -5.17 -6.83
C VAL A 66 -19.39 -4.02 -5.89
N LEU A 67 -20.59 -3.43 -6.00
CA LEU A 67 -21.03 -2.35 -5.12
C LEU A 67 -21.09 -2.80 -3.65
N THR A 68 -21.59 -4.02 -3.40
CA THR A 68 -21.63 -4.60 -2.06
C THR A 68 -20.23 -4.82 -1.50
N ALA A 69 -19.31 -5.38 -2.30
CA ALA A 69 -17.91 -5.56 -1.91
C ALA A 69 -17.22 -4.23 -1.60
N LEU A 70 -17.41 -3.21 -2.43
CA LEU A 70 -16.85 -1.87 -2.18
C LEU A 70 -17.43 -1.23 -0.92
N GLY A 71 -18.73 -1.39 -0.68
CA GLY A 71 -19.39 -0.90 0.54
C GLY A 71 -18.96 -1.62 1.82
N SER A 72 -18.29 -2.77 1.72
CA SER A 72 -17.78 -3.53 2.86
C SER A 72 -16.37 -3.14 3.29
N ILE A 73 -15.68 -2.28 2.52
CA ILE A 73 -14.33 -1.82 2.86
C ILE A 73 -14.39 -1.16 4.25
N PRO A 74 -13.54 -1.59 5.21
CA PRO A 74 -13.52 -1.02 6.55
C PRO A 74 -12.96 0.41 6.53
N LEU A 75 -12.74 0.99 7.71
CA LEU A 75 -12.22 2.36 7.83
C LEU A 75 -10.93 2.53 7.01
N LEU A 76 -10.92 3.52 6.11
CA LEU A 76 -9.77 3.89 5.27
C LEU A 76 -8.49 4.12 6.09
N SER A 77 -8.64 4.63 7.32
CA SER A 77 -7.53 4.85 8.25
C SER A 77 -6.74 3.59 8.56
N MET A 78 -7.37 2.41 8.52
CA MET A 78 -6.67 1.13 8.73
C MET A 78 -5.66 0.86 7.61
N PHE A 79 -6.01 1.15 6.36
CA PHE A 79 -5.15 0.92 5.21
C PHE A 79 -4.06 1.99 5.11
N SER A 80 -4.38 3.26 5.40
CA SER A 80 -3.36 4.31 5.46
C SER A 80 -2.32 4.03 6.55
N ASN A 81 -2.75 3.58 7.73
CA ASN A 81 -1.85 3.17 8.81
C ASN A 81 -0.94 2.02 8.39
N ARG A 82 -1.48 1.04 7.65
CA ARG A 82 -0.71 -0.07 7.13
C ARG A 82 0.39 0.39 6.15
N SER A 83 0.07 1.29 5.22
CA SER A 83 1.07 1.88 4.33
C SER A 83 2.12 2.68 5.08
N MET A 84 1.75 3.41 6.15
CA MET A 84 2.72 4.12 6.99
C MET A 84 3.70 3.19 7.69
N TRP A 85 3.27 2.00 8.13
CA TRP A 85 4.19 1.02 8.71
C TRP A 85 5.16 0.44 7.68
N PHE A 86 4.73 0.21 6.44
CA PHE A 86 5.67 -0.14 5.35
C PHE A 86 6.69 0.99 5.11
N MET A 87 6.25 2.26 5.12
CA MET A 87 7.17 3.40 5.04
C MET A 87 8.18 3.43 6.19
N ASP A 88 7.74 3.16 7.42
CA ASP A 88 8.62 3.09 8.60
C ASP A 88 9.66 1.96 8.45
N GLY A 89 9.25 0.78 7.99
CA GLY A 89 10.15 -0.33 7.68
C GLY A 89 11.20 0.06 6.64
N TYR A 90 10.78 0.70 5.54
CA TYR A 90 11.70 1.14 4.49
C TYR A 90 12.66 2.24 4.96
N ARG A 91 12.20 3.18 5.79
CA ARG A 91 13.07 4.18 6.44
C ARG A 91 14.12 3.55 7.34
N LYS A 92 13.82 2.38 7.92
CA LYS A 92 14.73 1.57 8.74
C LYS A 92 15.60 0.60 7.91
N GLY A 93 15.52 0.65 6.59
CA GLY A 93 16.36 -0.14 5.67
C GLY A 93 15.84 -1.55 5.37
N LEU A 94 14.59 -1.87 5.74
CA LEU A 94 14.00 -3.18 5.40
C LEU A 94 13.75 -3.30 3.90
N ASN A 95 13.90 -4.50 3.36
CA ASN A 95 13.35 -4.82 2.05
C ASN A 95 11.85 -5.19 2.13
N SER A 96 11.18 -5.37 1.00
CA SER A 96 9.74 -5.65 0.94
C SER A 96 9.34 -6.95 1.65
N SER A 97 10.19 -7.98 1.61
CA SER A 97 9.93 -9.27 2.29
C SER A 97 10.04 -9.12 3.80
N GLU A 98 11.10 -8.48 4.28
CA GLU A 98 11.32 -8.19 5.70
C GLU A 98 10.23 -7.29 6.27
N ALA A 99 9.86 -6.25 5.53
CA ALA A 99 8.76 -5.36 5.92
C ALA A 99 7.44 -6.14 6.02
N ALA A 100 7.10 -6.97 5.04
CA ALA A 100 5.89 -7.79 5.10
C ALA A 100 5.89 -8.78 6.28
N TRP A 101 7.04 -9.39 6.59
CA TRP A 101 7.20 -10.25 7.76
C TRP A 101 7.06 -9.46 9.07
N ALA A 102 7.71 -8.31 9.17
CA ALA A 102 7.68 -7.47 10.37
C ALA A 102 6.24 -7.00 10.65
N MET A 103 5.50 -6.65 9.61
CA MET A 103 4.08 -6.31 9.69
C MET A 103 3.22 -7.45 10.24
N LYS A 104 3.51 -8.69 9.85
CA LYS A 104 2.80 -9.87 10.35
C LYS A 104 3.12 -10.13 11.81
N LYS A 105 4.41 -10.04 12.19
CA LYS A 105 4.87 -10.29 13.56
C LYS A 105 4.41 -9.21 14.53
N TYR A 106 4.55 -7.95 14.14
CA TYR A 106 4.33 -6.78 15.01
C TYR A 106 2.99 -6.09 14.75
N HIS A 107 1.98 -6.77 14.19
CA HIS A 107 0.68 -6.17 13.85
C HIS A 107 -0.06 -5.46 15.01
N ARG A 108 0.32 -5.76 16.27
CA ARG A 108 -0.24 -5.11 17.48
C ARG A 108 0.57 -3.90 17.94
N HIS A 109 1.77 -3.69 17.42
CA HIS A 109 2.61 -2.57 17.76
C HIS A 109 2.39 -1.44 16.76
N HIS A 110 2.22 -0.23 17.27
CA HIS A 110 2.04 0.95 16.43
C HIS A 110 3.34 1.42 15.73
N CYS A 111 4.49 0.88 16.14
CA CYS A 111 5.81 1.14 15.56
C CYS A 111 6.68 -0.11 15.63
N LEU A 112 7.60 -0.27 14.66
CA LEU A 112 8.58 -1.36 14.68
C LEU A 112 9.59 -1.15 15.81
N PRO A 113 9.76 -2.11 16.74
CA PRO A 113 10.64 -1.95 17.89
C PRO A 113 12.12 -2.01 17.48
N PRO A 114 13.03 -1.41 18.25
CA PRO A 114 14.47 -1.47 17.99
C PRO A 114 15.03 -2.90 17.93
N SER A 115 14.42 -3.84 18.67
CA SER A 115 14.80 -5.26 18.70
C SER A 115 14.47 -6.03 17.42
N MET A 116 13.79 -5.41 16.45
CA MET A 116 13.36 -6.06 15.21
C MET A 116 14.54 -6.59 14.39
N ALA A 117 15.66 -5.89 14.32
CA ALA A 117 16.83 -6.32 13.54
C ALA A 117 17.31 -7.72 13.98
N LEU A 118 17.43 -7.94 15.29
CA LEU A 118 17.79 -9.24 15.87
C LEU A 118 16.77 -10.34 15.60
N ASP A 119 15.50 -9.97 15.44
CA ASP A 119 14.48 -10.95 15.07
C ASP A 119 14.55 -11.32 13.59
N ILE A 120 14.89 -10.37 12.71
CA ILE A 120 15.05 -10.62 11.27
C ILE A 120 16.25 -11.53 11.03
N GLU A 121 17.39 -11.25 11.68
CA GLU A 121 18.60 -12.10 11.62
C GLU A 121 18.28 -13.54 12.02
N ARG A 122 17.59 -13.74 13.14
CA ARG A 122 17.18 -15.08 13.60
C ARG A 122 16.24 -15.81 12.64
N GLU A 123 15.36 -15.10 11.95
CA GLU A 123 14.49 -15.73 10.94
C GLU A 123 15.24 -16.06 9.65
N GLN A 124 16.24 -15.26 9.27
CA GLN A 124 17.13 -15.58 8.14
C GLN A 124 17.97 -16.82 8.44
N GLU A 125 18.51 -16.95 9.65
CA GLU A 125 19.26 -18.14 10.09
C GLU A 125 18.41 -19.42 10.04
N LYS A 126 17.15 -19.36 10.48
CA LYS A 126 16.21 -20.48 10.39
C LYS A 126 15.89 -20.91 8.96
N ALA A 127 15.95 -19.99 7.99
CA ALA A 127 15.66 -20.30 6.60
C ALA A 127 16.82 -20.99 5.87
N ILE A 128 18.03 -20.96 6.46
CA ILE A 128 19.26 -21.54 5.90
C ILE A 128 19.57 -22.92 6.51
N SER A 129 19.03 -23.21 7.71
CA SER A 129 19.11 -24.50 8.40
C SER A 129 18.06 -25.51 7.94
#